data_AF-A0A959SMY1-F1
#
_entry.id   AF-A0A959SMY1-F1
#
_cell.length_a   1.000
_cell.length_b   1.000
_cell.length_c   1.000
_cell.angle_alpha   90.00
_cell.angle_beta   90.00
_cell.angle_gamma   90.00
#
_symmetry.space_group_name_H-M   'P 1'
#
loop_
_entity.id
_entity.type
_entity.pdbx_description
1 polymer ?
#
loop_
_entity_poly.entity_id
_entity_poly.type
_entity_poly.pdbx_seq_one_letter_code
_entity_poly.pdbx_strand_id
1 'polypeptide(L)'
;MAFRGLPFPYKALVNMDHIALKTSVLKAAREHLETTIADLRERISDLKSVTIGDDNSESASQTESRRGSDMELMNSLDDQLVNTLKALDRVEEIDPAIRLDVVQYGAVVRTDQRNFLIAASMDDFDAAGEEYLGVTPKAPVIQALTGRKAGESATVNGITYQVKDIC
;
A
#
# COMPACT_ATOMS: atom_id res chain seq x y z
N MET A 1 -24.27 11.33 49.27
CA MET A 1 -23.57 12.27 48.37
C MET A 1 -23.12 11.47 47.15
N ALA A 2 -23.79 11.65 46.01
CA ALA A 2 -23.51 10.91 44.79
C ALA A 2 -22.34 11.57 44.04
N PHE A 3 -21.21 10.86 43.92
CA PHE A 3 -20.16 11.23 42.97
C PHE A 3 -20.68 10.94 41.55
N ARG A 4 -21.17 11.99 40.88
CA ARG A 4 -21.38 11.98 39.44
C ARG A 4 -20.00 11.96 38.78
N GLY A 5 -19.62 10.81 38.23
CA GLY A 5 -18.43 10.68 37.39
C GLY A 5 -18.56 11.60 36.18
N LEU A 6 -17.72 12.62 36.11
CA LEU A 6 -17.48 13.36 34.88
C LEU A 6 -16.84 12.38 33.86
N PRO A 7 -17.25 12.37 32.59
CA PRO A 7 -16.57 11.57 31.58
C PRO A 7 -15.13 12.10 31.41
N PHE A 8 -14.14 11.29 31.81
CA PHE A 8 -12.73 11.55 31.51
C PHE A 8 -12.53 11.68 29.98
N PRO A 9 -11.60 12.53 29.50
CA PRO A 9 -11.39 12.82 28.07
C PRO A 9 -10.79 11.65 27.25
N TYR A 10 -10.83 10.42 27.76
CA TYR A 10 -10.21 9.23 27.17
C TYR A 10 -10.56 9.04 25.68
N LYS A 11 -11.82 9.30 25.30
CA LYS A 11 -12.29 9.14 23.91
C LYS A 11 -11.65 10.14 22.94
N ALA A 12 -11.32 11.35 23.40
CA ALA A 12 -10.66 12.36 22.57
C ALA A 12 -9.17 12.05 22.37
N LEU A 13 -8.49 11.53 23.40
CA LEU A 13 -7.09 11.11 23.34
C LEU A 13 -6.90 9.95 22.37
N VAL A 14 -7.69 8.88 22.52
CA VAL A 14 -7.64 7.70 21.62
C VAL A 14 -7.91 8.10 20.16
N ASN A 15 -8.85 9.02 19.91
CA ASN A 15 -9.13 9.47 18.56
C ASN A 15 -7.95 10.24 17.93
N MET A 16 -7.21 11.01 18.72
CA MET A 16 -6.04 11.75 18.28
C MET A 16 -4.87 10.81 17.95
N ASP A 17 -4.72 9.72 18.72
CA ASP A 17 -3.72 8.68 18.47
C ASP A 17 -3.99 7.90 17.17
N HIS A 18 -5.25 7.53 16.89
CA HIS A 18 -5.61 6.87 15.62
C HIS A 18 -5.35 7.76 14.41
N ILE A 19 -5.72 9.05 14.48
CA ILE A 19 -5.48 10.00 13.39
C ILE A 19 -3.98 10.15 13.16
N ALA A 20 -3.18 10.26 14.22
CA ALA A 20 -1.73 10.35 14.12
C ALA A 20 -1.12 9.10 13.47
N LEU A 21 -1.53 7.91 13.89
CA LEU A 21 -1.06 6.65 13.31
C LEU A 21 -1.44 6.55 11.82
N LYS A 22 -2.72 6.74 11.50
CA LYS A 22 -3.23 6.66 10.14
C LYS A 22 -2.55 7.68 9.22
N THR A 23 -2.33 8.90 9.71
CA THR A 23 -1.58 9.93 9.00
C THR A 23 -0.14 9.48 8.73
N SER A 24 0.54 8.89 9.72
CA SER A 24 1.88 8.36 9.55
C SER A 24 1.94 7.24 8.51
N VAL A 25 0.97 6.32 8.53
CA VAL A 25 0.90 5.19 7.60
C VAL A 25 0.63 5.67 6.17
N LEU A 26 -0.35 6.56 5.99
CA LEU A 26 -0.67 7.13 4.67
C LEU A 26 0.50 7.96 4.11
N LYS A 27 1.21 8.70 4.98
CA LYS A 27 2.41 9.44 4.59
C LYS A 27 3.51 8.49 4.10
N ALA A 28 3.85 7.47 4.89
CA ALA A 28 4.88 6.49 4.53
C ALA A 28 4.52 5.73 3.24
N ALA A 29 3.27 5.32 3.09
CA ALA A 29 2.77 4.69 1.88
C ALA A 29 2.92 5.59 0.65
N ARG A 30 2.61 6.89 0.78
CA ARG A 30 2.79 7.88 -0.29
C ARG A 30 4.25 8.00 -0.70
N GLU A 31 5.14 8.21 0.27
CA GLU A 31 6.59 8.35 0.04
C GLU A 31 7.17 7.08 -0.64
N HIS A 32 6.71 5.90 -0.22
CA HIS A 32 7.11 4.62 -0.83
C HIS A 32 6.65 4.50 -2.29
N LEU A 33 5.39 4.86 -2.58
CA LEU A 33 4.84 4.84 -3.93
C LEU A 33 5.50 5.88 -4.84
N GLU A 34 5.75 7.09 -4.34
CA GLU A 34 6.46 8.16 -5.07
C GLU A 34 7.89 7.75 -5.43
N THR A 35 8.59 7.10 -4.49
CA THR A 35 9.93 6.55 -4.73
C THR A 35 9.86 5.47 -5.82
N THR A 36 8.93 4.53 -5.71
CA THR A 36 8.73 3.48 -6.72
C THR A 36 8.41 4.06 -8.10
N ILE A 37 7.60 5.12 -8.17
CA ILE A 37 7.27 5.83 -9.42
C ILE A 37 8.53 6.47 -10.02
N ALA A 38 9.37 7.09 -9.20
CA ALA A 38 10.62 7.70 -9.67
C ALA A 38 11.55 6.63 -10.26
N ASP A 39 11.75 5.51 -9.55
CA ASP A 39 12.60 4.40 -9.98
C ASP A 39 12.10 3.77 -11.29
N LEU A 40 10.80 3.55 -11.42
CA LEU A 40 10.20 3.01 -12.64
C LEU A 40 10.42 3.95 -13.82
N ARG A 41 10.26 5.26 -13.64
CA ARG A 41 10.47 6.26 -14.69
C ARG A 41 11.94 6.33 -15.13
N GLU A 42 12.87 6.27 -14.19
CA GLU A 42 14.31 6.22 -14.47
C GLU A 42 14.62 4.97 -15.30
N ARG A 43 14.16 3.80 -14.85
CA ARG A 43 14.39 2.53 -15.55
C ARG A 43 13.82 2.50 -16.97
N ILE A 44 12.63 3.06 -17.19
CA ILE A 44 12.04 3.19 -18.52
C ILE A 44 12.88 4.12 -19.40
N SER A 45 13.32 5.26 -18.86
CA SER A 45 14.17 6.21 -19.57
C SER A 45 15.51 5.60 -20.00
N ASP A 46 16.16 4.89 -19.08
CA ASP A 46 17.44 4.23 -19.33
C ASP A 46 17.30 3.17 -20.42
N LEU A 47 16.30 2.29 -20.29
CA LEU A 47 16.05 1.24 -21.28
C LEU A 47 15.78 1.85 -22.66
N LYS A 48 14.96 2.89 -22.74
CA LYS A 48 14.67 3.61 -23.99
C LYS A 48 15.92 4.20 -24.63
N SER A 49 16.82 4.76 -23.83
CA SER A 49 18.07 5.34 -24.34
C SER A 49 18.99 4.27 -24.95
N VAL A 50 19.07 3.09 -24.31
CA VAL A 50 19.86 1.95 -24.79
C VAL A 50 19.29 1.38 -26.08
N THR A 51 17.98 1.08 -26.12
CA THR A 51 17.33 0.45 -27.28
C THR A 51 17.39 1.32 -28.55
N ILE A 52 17.41 2.65 -28.41
CA ILE A 52 17.48 3.61 -29.53
C ILE A 52 18.93 3.99 -29.87
N GLY A 53 19.85 3.97 -28.90
CA GLY A 53 21.23 4.43 -29.06
C GLY A 53 22.24 3.38 -29.56
N ASP A 54 21.91 2.09 -29.50
CA ASP A 54 22.86 1.00 -29.79
C ASP A 54 22.76 0.49 -31.25
N ASP A 55 23.35 1.26 -32.18
CA ASP A 55 23.31 0.96 -33.63
C ASP A 55 24.68 0.52 -34.22
N ASN A 56 25.75 0.39 -33.42
CA ASN A 56 27.12 0.46 -33.97
C ASN A 56 27.95 -0.83 -33.99
N SER A 57 27.41 -2.00 -33.58
CA SER A 57 28.24 -3.24 -33.55
C SER A 57 27.51 -4.57 -33.78
N GLU A 58 26.22 -4.59 -34.13
CA GLU A 58 25.43 -5.83 -34.18
C GLU A 58 24.92 -6.18 -35.58
N SER A 59 24.72 -7.49 -35.83
CA SER A 59 24.01 -7.96 -37.03
C SER A 59 22.54 -7.58 -36.95
N ALA A 60 21.92 -7.23 -38.09
CA ALA A 60 20.52 -6.79 -38.18
C ALA A 60 19.53 -7.73 -37.45
N SER A 61 19.75 -9.05 -37.51
CA SER A 61 18.90 -10.04 -36.83
C SER A 61 19.03 -10.05 -35.30
N GLN A 62 20.22 -9.72 -34.77
CA GLN A 62 20.48 -9.62 -33.33
C GLN A 62 19.91 -8.31 -32.77
N THR A 63 20.05 -7.23 -33.53
CA THR A 63 19.44 -5.93 -33.21
C THR A 63 17.92 -6.01 -33.17
N GLU A 64 17.27 -6.68 -34.13
CA GLU A 64 15.80 -6.83 -34.18
C GLU A 64 15.27 -7.65 -33.00
N SER A 65 15.93 -8.75 -32.65
CA SER A 65 15.53 -9.60 -31.52
C SER A 65 15.66 -8.87 -30.18
N ARG A 66 16.77 -8.14 -29.97
CA ARG A 66 17.00 -7.34 -28.75
C ARG A 66 15.98 -6.21 -28.60
N ARG A 67 15.73 -5.46 -29.68
CA ARG A 67 14.71 -4.40 -29.68
C ARG A 67 13.32 -4.94 -29.32
N GLY A 68 12.97 -6.13 -29.82
CA GLY A 68 11.71 -6.80 -29.45
C GLY A 68 11.61 -7.07 -27.96
N SER A 69 12.62 -7.70 -27.37
CA SER A 69 12.66 -7.97 -25.91
C SER A 69 12.66 -6.70 -25.07
N ASP A 70 13.39 -5.67 -25.48
CA ASP A 70 13.42 -4.39 -24.77
C ASP A 70 12.04 -3.71 -24.78
N MET A 71 11.32 -3.75 -25.91
CA MET A 71 9.95 -3.23 -26.01
C MET A 71 8.99 -3.99 -25.10
N GLU A 72 9.09 -5.32 -25.01
CA GLU A 72 8.28 -6.12 -24.08
C GLU A 72 8.54 -5.73 -22.62
N LEU A 73 9.81 -5.55 -22.25
CA LEU A 73 10.20 -5.10 -20.92
C LEU A 73 9.70 -3.67 -20.63
N MET A 74 9.82 -2.73 -21.59
CA MET A 74 9.28 -1.38 -21.44
C MET A 74 7.77 -1.41 -21.20
N ASN A 75 7.01 -2.17 -21.99
CA ASN A 75 5.56 -2.30 -21.81
C ASN A 75 5.21 -2.82 -20.40
N SER A 76 5.95 -3.82 -19.90
CA SER A 76 5.76 -4.34 -18.54
C SER A 76 6.06 -3.29 -17.47
N LEU A 77 7.09 -2.45 -17.65
CA LEU A 77 7.43 -1.37 -16.72
C LEU A 77 6.39 -0.24 -16.77
N ASP A 78 5.89 0.10 -17.96
CA ASP A 78 4.81 1.08 -18.12
C ASP A 78 3.51 0.62 -17.44
N ASP A 79 3.14 -0.66 -17.58
CA ASP A 79 1.99 -1.24 -16.88
C ASP A 79 2.17 -1.16 -15.35
N GLN A 80 3.37 -1.45 -14.85
CA GLN A 80 3.70 -1.29 -13.44
C GLN A 80 3.57 0.18 -13.00
N LEU A 81 4.13 1.12 -13.76
CA LEU A 81 4.05 2.55 -13.48
C LEU A 81 2.59 3.05 -13.41
N VAL A 82 1.76 2.65 -14.38
CA VAL A 82 0.33 2.99 -14.39
C VAL A 82 -0.39 2.42 -13.16
N ASN A 83 -0.06 1.20 -12.76
CA ASN A 83 -0.65 0.59 -11.57
C ASN A 83 -0.20 1.29 -10.28
N THR A 84 1.06 1.68 -10.17
CA THR A 84 1.62 2.41 -9.02
C THR A 84 1.04 3.83 -8.92
N LEU A 85 0.83 4.52 -10.05
CA LEU A 85 0.12 5.81 -10.08
C LEU A 85 -1.32 5.68 -9.57
N LYS A 86 -2.07 4.67 -10.04
CA LYS A 86 -3.43 4.40 -9.54
C LYS A 86 -3.45 3.97 -8.07
N ALA A 87 -2.36 3.41 -7.56
CA ALA A 87 -2.19 3.10 -6.15
C ALA A 87 -1.98 4.37 -5.32
N LEU A 88 -1.15 5.30 -5.82
CA LEU A 88 -0.94 6.61 -5.22
C LEU A 88 -2.25 7.39 -5.14
N ASP A 89 -3.00 7.50 -6.24
CA ASP A 89 -4.30 8.18 -6.28
C ASP A 89 -5.24 7.65 -5.18
N ARG A 90 -5.33 6.33 -5.04
CA ARG A 90 -6.15 5.67 -4.00
C ARG A 90 -5.71 6.03 -2.59
N VAL A 91 -4.40 6.08 -2.33
CA VAL A 91 -3.86 6.46 -1.02
C VAL A 91 -4.15 7.94 -0.72
N GLU A 92 -4.06 8.81 -1.71
CA GLU A 92 -4.32 10.25 -1.57
C GLU A 92 -5.80 10.59 -1.32
N GLU A 93 -6.72 9.76 -1.79
CA GLU A 93 -8.17 9.92 -1.54
C GLU A 93 -8.58 9.61 -0.08
N ILE A 94 -7.71 8.98 0.73
CA ILE A 94 -8.04 8.58 2.09
C ILE A 94 -7.85 9.75 3.04
N ASP A 95 -8.95 10.17 3.66
CA ASP A 95 -8.92 11.14 4.76
C ASP A 95 -8.58 10.44 6.09
N PRO A 96 -7.41 10.74 6.71
CA PRO A 96 -7.03 10.15 7.99
C PRO A 96 -7.94 10.56 9.16
N ALA A 97 -8.74 11.63 9.02
CA ALA A 97 -9.69 12.05 10.04
C ALA A 97 -10.96 11.17 10.08
N ILE A 98 -11.23 10.42 9.02
CA ILE A 98 -12.36 9.48 8.98
C ILE A 98 -11.99 8.23 9.75
N ARG A 99 -12.65 8.07 10.91
CA ARG A 99 -12.54 6.90 11.76
C ARG A 99 -13.27 5.71 11.14
N LEU A 100 -12.57 4.58 11.08
CA LEU A 100 -13.13 3.30 10.64
C LEU A 100 -13.13 2.32 11.82
N ASP A 101 -14.27 1.69 12.08
CA ASP A 101 -14.41 0.69 13.16
C ASP A 101 -14.51 -0.75 12.62
N VAL A 102 -14.47 -0.90 11.30
CA VAL A 102 -14.50 -2.19 10.60
C VAL A 102 -13.41 -2.25 9.52
N VAL A 103 -12.94 -3.46 9.22
CA VAL A 103 -12.00 -3.70 8.13
C VAL A 103 -12.68 -3.38 6.80
N GLN A 104 -12.22 -2.32 6.12
CA GLN A 104 -12.72 -1.89 4.83
C GLN A 104 -11.66 -1.03 4.10
N TYR A 105 -11.97 -0.58 2.88
CA TYR A 105 -11.12 0.37 2.16
C TYR A 105 -10.83 1.63 2.99
N GLY A 106 -9.58 2.08 2.95
CA GLY A 106 -9.08 3.22 3.70
C GLY A 106 -8.70 2.91 5.15
N ALA A 107 -8.88 1.67 5.62
CA ALA A 107 -8.52 1.30 6.98
C ALA A 107 -7.04 0.93 7.10
N VAL A 108 -6.45 1.36 8.20
CA VAL A 108 -5.21 0.80 8.74
C VAL A 108 -5.61 -0.26 9.76
N VAL A 109 -5.19 -1.50 9.55
CA VAL A 109 -5.61 -2.66 10.35
C VAL A 109 -4.39 -3.30 10.97
N ARG A 110 -4.34 -3.32 12.30
CA ARG A 110 -3.31 -4.04 13.04
C ARG A 110 -3.82 -5.42 13.43
N THR A 111 -3.02 -6.45 13.20
CA THR A 111 -3.37 -7.83 13.56
C THR A 111 -2.31 -8.47 14.45
N ASP A 112 -2.52 -9.73 14.82
CA ASP A 112 -1.52 -10.56 15.49
C ASP A 112 -0.45 -11.13 14.56
N GLN A 113 -0.67 -11.11 13.26
CA GLN A 113 0.25 -11.65 12.26
C GLN A 113 0.99 -10.57 11.47
N ARG A 114 0.27 -9.61 10.89
CA ARG A 114 0.80 -8.53 10.04
C ARG A 114 -0.13 -7.32 10.04
N ASN A 115 0.42 -6.11 9.88
CA ASN A 115 -0.38 -4.90 9.77
C ASN A 115 -0.66 -4.56 8.30
N PHE A 116 -1.82 -3.98 8.02
CA PHE A 116 -2.28 -3.72 6.66
C PHE A 116 -2.72 -2.27 6.48
N LEU A 117 -2.41 -1.70 5.32
CA LEU A 117 -3.13 -0.56 4.76
C LEU A 117 -4.04 -1.08 3.65
N ILE A 118 -5.36 -0.94 3.81
CA ILE A 118 -6.33 -1.45 2.85
C ILE A 118 -6.67 -0.37 1.82
N ALA A 119 -5.85 -0.23 0.80
CA ALA A 119 -6.04 0.80 -0.23
C ALA A 119 -5.48 0.36 -1.58
N ALA A 120 -4.19 0.04 -1.59
CA ALA A 120 -3.41 -0.17 -2.78
C ALA A 120 -2.46 -1.34 -2.55
N SER A 121 -2.13 -2.06 -3.62
CA SER A 121 -1.12 -3.13 -3.57
C SER A 121 0.26 -2.47 -3.59
N MET A 122 1.04 -2.66 -2.55
CA MET A 122 2.46 -2.29 -2.48
C MET A 122 3.18 -3.24 -1.53
N ASP A 123 4.49 -3.29 -1.62
CA ASP A 123 5.32 -4.11 -0.74
C ASP A 123 5.30 -3.60 0.71
N ASP A 124 6.00 -4.30 1.59
CA ASP A 124 6.10 -3.93 2.99
C ASP A 124 6.80 -2.57 3.15
N PHE A 125 6.27 -1.70 4.03
CA PHE A 125 6.82 -0.38 4.33
C PHE A 125 6.70 -0.06 5.84
N ASP A 126 7.63 0.73 6.35
CA ASP A 126 7.69 1.11 7.77
C ASP A 126 6.90 2.39 8.06
N ALA A 127 6.08 2.36 9.10
CA ALA A 127 5.40 3.53 9.64
C ALA A 127 5.25 3.43 11.16
N ALA A 128 5.52 4.53 11.87
CA ALA A 128 5.40 4.58 13.34
C ALA A 128 6.16 3.44 14.08
N GLY A 129 7.24 2.92 13.49
CA GLY A 129 8.04 1.83 14.08
C GLY A 129 7.45 0.42 13.92
N GLU A 130 6.42 0.26 13.08
CA GLU A 130 5.84 -1.04 12.71
C GLU A 130 5.85 -1.20 11.18
N GLU A 131 5.95 -2.44 10.72
CA GLU A 131 5.86 -2.81 9.30
C GLU A 131 4.40 -2.96 8.87
N TYR A 132 4.05 -2.42 7.70
CA TYR A 132 2.73 -2.49 7.07
C TYR A 132 2.83 -3.03 5.65
N LEU A 133 1.85 -3.84 5.26
CA LEU A 133 1.67 -4.25 3.87
C LEU A 133 0.49 -3.51 3.26
N GLY A 134 0.69 -2.87 2.11
CA GLY A 134 -0.42 -2.31 1.35
C GLY A 134 -1.13 -3.38 0.53
N VAL A 135 -2.43 -3.50 0.74
CA VAL A 135 -3.27 -4.48 0.04
C VAL A 135 -4.55 -3.85 -0.47
N THR A 136 -5.04 -4.35 -1.60
CA THR A 136 -6.38 -3.97 -2.08
C THR A 136 -7.47 -4.79 -1.35
N PRO A 137 -8.73 -4.31 -1.31
CA PRO A 137 -9.85 -5.08 -0.77
C PRO A 137 -10.07 -6.45 -1.43
N LYS A 138 -9.48 -6.70 -2.61
CA LYS A 138 -9.58 -7.96 -3.34
C LYS A 138 -8.61 -9.04 -2.84
N ALA A 139 -7.65 -8.70 -1.99
CA ALA A 139 -6.71 -9.69 -1.44
C ALA A 139 -7.45 -10.72 -0.58
N PRO A 140 -7.15 -12.04 -0.67
CA PRO A 140 -7.89 -13.08 0.05
C PRO A 140 -7.96 -12.89 1.56
N VAL A 141 -6.85 -12.45 2.17
CA VAL A 141 -6.80 -12.13 3.61
C VAL A 141 -7.74 -10.99 3.97
N ILE A 142 -7.82 -9.95 3.14
CA ILE A 142 -8.70 -8.80 3.35
C ILE A 142 -10.15 -9.17 3.10
N GLN A 143 -10.46 -9.98 2.09
CA GLN A 143 -11.82 -10.47 1.86
C GLN A 143 -12.36 -11.24 3.07
N ALA A 144 -11.53 -12.08 3.70
CA ALA A 144 -11.94 -12.82 4.90
C ALA A 144 -12.09 -11.94 6.14
N LEU A 145 -11.33 -10.85 6.20
CA LEU A 145 -11.38 -9.88 7.30
C LEU A 145 -12.41 -8.77 7.07
N THR A 146 -12.91 -8.56 5.86
CA THR A 146 -13.81 -7.44 5.53
C THR A 146 -15.04 -7.43 6.42
N GLY A 147 -15.35 -6.27 7.00
CA GLY A 147 -16.48 -6.09 7.93
C GLY A 147 -16.22 -6.54 9.37
N ARG A 148 -15.07 -7.18 9.65
CA ARG A 148 -14.67 -7.56 11.02
C ARG A 148 -14.34 -6.34 11.86
N LYS A 149 -14.55 -6.47 13.16
CA LYS A 149 -14.19 -5.47 14.18
C LYS A 149 -12.95 -5.89 14.98
N ALA A 150 -12.37 -4.95 15.72
CA ALA A 150 -11.33 -5.26 16.70
C ALA A 150 -11.80 -6.36 17.69
N GLY A 151 -10.94 -7.33 17.93
CA GLY A 151 -11.20 -8.54 18.73
C GLY A 151 -11.68 -9.75 17.92
N GLU A 152 -12.18 -9.56 16.70
CA GLU A 152 -12.63 -10.66 15.84
C GLU A 152 -11.49 -11.27 15.02
N SER A 153 -11.68 -12.51 14.56
CA SER A 153 -10.68 -13.25 13.79
C SER A 153 -11.25 -13.87 12.52
N ALA A 154 -10.37 -14.10 11.54
CA ALA A 154 -10.66 -14.90 10.35
C ALA A 154 -9.46 -15.79 10.00
N THR A 155 -9.72 -16.93 9.37
CA THR A 155 -8.67 -17.87 8.93
C THR A 155 -8.61 -17.90 7.41
N VAL A 156 -7.42 -17.72 6.85
CA VAL A 156 -7.15 -17.79 5.40
C VAL A 156 -5.91 -18.64 5.17
N ASN A 157 -6.01 -19.63 4.29
CA ASN A 157 -4.91 -20.56 3.98
C ASN A 157 -4.29 -21.21 5.22
N GLY A 158 -5.11 -21.51 6.24
CA GLY A 158 -4.66 -22.12 7.50
C GLY A 158 -4.03 -21.16 8.51
N ILE A 159 -3.91 -19.88 8.19
CA ILE A 159 -3.40 -18.84 9.11
C ILE A 159 -4.58 -18.06 9.67
N THR A 160 -4.65 -17.96 11.00
CA THR A 160 -5.68 -17.16 11.69
C THR A 160 -5.14 -15.77 11.99
N TYR A 161 -5.89 -14.76 11.58
CA TYR A 161 -5.63 -13.35 11.85
C TYR A 161 -6.66 -12.86 12.85
N GLN A 162 -6.21 -12.31 13.97
CA GLN A 162 -7.02 -11.57 14.93
C GLN A 162 -6.82 -10.07 14.73
N VAL A 163 -7.91 -9.35 14.50
CA VAL A 163 -7.88 -7.89 14.41
C VAL A 163 -7.64 -7.32 15.81
N LYS A 164 -6.53 -6.63 15.99
CA LYS A 164 -6.19 -5.96 17.26
C LYS A 164 -6.73 -4.54 17.30
N ASP A 165 -6.57 -3.82 16.20
CA ASP A 165 -6.94 -2.41 16.11
C ASP A 165 -7.27 -2.00 14.67
N ILE A 166 -8.12 -0.98 14.53
CA ILE A 166 -8.54 -0.41 13.24
C ILE A 166 -8.53 1.12 13.36
N CYS A 167 -7.91 1.80 12.39
CA CYS A 167 -7.93 3.26 12.24
C CYS A 167 -8.42 3.70 10.85
#